data_AF-A0A1V6GCL5-F1
#
_entry.id   AF-A0A1V6GCL5-F1
#
_cell.length_a   1.000
_cell.length_b   1.000
_cell.length_c   1.000
_cell.angle_alpha   90.00
_cell.angle_beta   90.00
_cell.angle_gamma   90.00
#
_symmetry.space_group_name_H-M   'P 1'
#
loop_
_entity.id
_entity.type
_entity.pdbx_description
1 polymer ?
#
loop_
_entity_poly.entity_id
_entity_poly.type
_entity_poly.pdbx_seq_one_letter_code
_entity_poly.pdbx_strand_id
1 'polypeptide(L)'
;MGIYLDDCDCGDTLEGNVFYRAGRALMIGGGRDNPVLNNLVVDCPIGLHIDSRGMTWKHWNNTNDPSWCLDAKARAFNYTQPPWSVRYPRLAAIMNDSPREPLHNPIRRNVFVDCTRKVCDFDGNVKKLLDKFEIADNLAVNTSGATNGIATTEGIKGFAHLAGTADTPVDLGFADRAAGDLALRRSARLLKELPAFEPIPFDKIGLYKDAYRRRLPARQP
;
A
#
# COMPACT_ATOMS: atom_id res chain seq x y z
N MET A 1 6.42 -5.58 -9.94
CA MET A 1 6.29 -4.85 -8.67
C MET A 1 5.98 -3.41 -9.00
N GLY A 2 5.00 -2.79 -8.32
CA GLY A 2 4.75 -1.35 -8.41
C GLY A 2 5.66 -0.60 -7.44
N ILE A 3 5.31 -0.58 -6.15
CA ILE A 3 6.19 -0.11 -5.07
C ILE A 3 6.64 -1.32 -4.23
N TYR A 4 7.92 -1.34 -3.89
CA TYR A 4 8.51 -2.35 -3.02
C TYR A 4 9.36 -1.70 -1.92
N LEU A 5 8.91 -1.85 -0.68
CA LEU A 5 9.66 -1.52 0.52
C LEU A 5 10.39 -2.77 0.99
N ASP A 6 11.69 -2.82 0.71
CA ASP A 6 12.53 -4.01 0.90
C ASP A 6 13.10 -4.08 2.33
N ASP A 7 13.44 -5.28 2.78
CA ASP A 7 14.27 -5.53 3.98
C ASP A 7 13.93 -4.70 5.24
N CYS A 8 12.66 -4.77 5.64
CA CYS A 8 12.13 -4.09 6.82
C CYS A 8 12.20 -2.56 6.75
N ASP A 9 12.16 -1.97 5.56
CA ASP A 9 12.06 -0.53 5.38
C ASP A 9 10.85 0.08 6.11
N CYS A 10 11.03 1.23 6.74
CA CYS A 10 10.09 1.80 7.70
C CYS A 10 9.97 3.32 7.58
N GLY A 11 8.74 3.83 7.67
CA GLY A 11 8.44 5.25 7.73
C GLY A 11 7.99 5.88 6.42
N ASP A 12 7.81 5.08 5.35
CA ASP A 12 7.36 5.55 4.05
C ASP A 12 5.85 5.57 3.94
N THR A 13 5.30 6.64 3.37
CA THR A 13 3.85 6.75 3.12
C THR A 13 3.57 6.40 1.66
N LEU A 14 2.83 5.32 1.43
CA LEU A 14 2.37 4.90 0.11
C LEU A 14 0.95 5.45 -0.09
N GLU A 15 0.86 6.68 -0.60
CA GLU A 15 -0.42 7.40 -0.70
C GLU A 15 -0.76 7.90 -2.10
N GLY A 16 -2.03 7.78 -2.49
CA GLY A 16 -2.55 8.41 -3.71
C GLY A 16 -1.98 7.86 -5.01
N ASN A 17 -1.51 6.62 -5.02
CA ASN A 17 -0.92 5.99 -6.19
C ASN A 17 -1.97 5.26 -7.05
N VAL A 18 -1.67 5.12 -8.33
CA VAL A 18 -2.47 4.33 -9.29
C VAL A 18 -1.63 3.16 -9.79
N PHE A 19 -2.09 1.95 -9.55
CA PHE A 19 -1.47 0.73 -10.05
C PHE A 19 -2.40 0.08 -11.06
N TYR A 20 -2.00 0.09 -12.33
CA TYR A 20 -2.77 -0.51 -13.40
C TYR A 20 -1.99 -1.68 -14.00
N ARG A 21 -2.56 -2.89 -13.90
CA ARG A 21 -1.99 -4.14 -14.45
C ARG A 21 -0.56 -4.44 -13.97
N ALA A 22 -0.20 -3.97 -12.77
CA ALA A 22 1.08 -4.32 -12.15
C ALA A 22 1.01 -5.75 -11.58
N GLY A 23 2.05 -6.56 -11.78
CA GLY A 23 2.06 -7.96 -11.29
C GLY A 23 1.79 -8.11 -9.78
N ARG A 24 2.33 -7.18 -8.98
CA ARG A 24 2.01 -6.94 -7.58
C ARG A 24 2.13 -5.44 -7.35
N ALA A 25 1.06 -4.80 -6.89
CA ALA A 25 0.98 -3.34 -6.81
C ALA A 25 1.87 -2.79 -5.68
N LEU A 26 1.62 -3.25 -4.45
CA LEU A 26 2.29 -2.75 -3.24
C LEU A 26 2.93 -3.92 -2.47
N MET A 27 4.14 -3.73 -1.96
CA MET A 27 4.82 -4.73 -1.12
C MET A 27 5.60 -4.11 0.02
N ILE A 28 5.31 -4.57 1.23
CA ILE A 28 6.05 -4.26 2.46
C ILE A 28 6.75 -5.55 2.92
N GLY A 29 8.07 -5.58 2.81
CA GLY A 29 8.91 -6.71 3.23
C GLY A 29 9.25 -6.66 4.72
N GLY A 30 8.28 -6.87 5.61
CA GLY A 30 8.51 -6.99 7.05
C GLY A 30 8.68 -5.66 7.79
N GLY A 31 8.59 -4.54 7.08
CA GLY A 31 8.70 -3.19 7.60
C GLY A 31 7.45 -2.73 8.37
N ARG A 32 7.59 -1.61 9.08
CA ARG A 32 6.56 -1.02 9.94
C ARG A 32 6.46 0.48 9.71
N ASP A 33 5.40 1.09 10.24
CA ASP A 33 5.19 2.53 10.12
C ASP A 33 5.11 3.02 8.66
N ASN A 34 4.59 2.16 7.77
CA ASN A 34 4.38 2.44 6.35
C ASN A 34 2.88 2.53 6.01
N PRO A 35 2.23 3.70 6.16
CA PRO A 35 0.83 3.87 5.79
C PRO A 35 0.57 3.56 4.31
N VAL A 36 -0.44 2.75 4.05
CA VAL A 36 -0.95 2.45 2.70
C VAL A 36 -2.31 3.11 2.57
N LEU A 37 -2.35 4.30 1.96
CA LEU A 37 -3.48 5.21 2.02
C LEU A 37 -3.99 5.59 0.63
N ASN A 38 -5.30 5.59 0.43
CA ASN A 38 -5.92 6.24 -0.73
C ASN A 38 -5.36 5.78 -2.11
N ASN A 39 -4.92 4.53 -2.23
CA ASN A 39 -4.39 4.01 -3.49
C ASN A 39 -5.51 3.37 -4.34
N LEU A 40 -5.36 3.49 -5.66
CA LEU A 40 -6.22 2.84 -6.64
C LEU A 40 -5.44 1.71 -7.31
N VAL A 41 -5.87 0.47 -7.09
CA VAL A 41 -5.26 -0.75 -7.64
C VAL A 41 -6.25 -1.39 -8.60
N VAL A 42 -5.90 -1.50 -9.88
CA VAL A 42 -6.79 -1.98 -10.96
C VAL A 42 -6.10 -3.06 -11.77
N ASP A 43 -6.78 -4.20 -11.95
CA ASP A 43 -6.33 -5.34 -12.78
C ASP A 43 -4.96 -5.92 -12.38
N CYS A 44 -4.58 -5.78 -11.11
CA CYS A 44 -3.31 -6.30 -10.60
C CYS A 44 -3.51 -7.72 -10.06
N PRO A 45 -2.68 -8.72 -10.43
CA PRO A 45 -2.81 -10.06 -9.86
C PRO A 45 -2.73 -10.05 -8.33
N ILE A 46 -1.84 -9.24 -7.76
CA ILE A 46 -1.74 -9.05 -6.32
C ILE A 46 -1.85 -7.56 -5.98
N GLY A 47 -2.77 -7.22 -5.09
CA GLY A 47 -2.94 -5.85 -4.60
C GLY A 47 -1.84 -5.46 -3.62
N LEU A 48 -2.01 -5.83 -2.35
CA LEU A 48 -1.07 -5.53 -1.28
C LEU A 48 -0.39 -6.80 -0.77
N HIS A 49 0.92 -6.75 -0.60
CA HIS A 49 1.69 -7.78 0.09
C HIS A 49 2.34 -7.25 1.34
N ILE A 50 2.24 -8.02 2.42
CA ILE A 50 2.98 -7.77 3.65
C ILE A 50 3.50 -9.13 4.13
N ASP A 51 4.82 -9.25 4.25
CA ASP A 51 5.46 -10.41 4.88
C ASP A 51 5.96 -10.05 6.29
N SER A 52 6.39 -11.06 7.04
CA SER A 52 6.91 -10.92 8.40
C SER A 52 8.44 -11.00 8.45
N ARG A 53 9.15 -10.48 7.44
CA ARG A 53 10.61 -10.67 7.32
C ARG A 53 11.40 -10.27 8.56
N GLY A 54 11.03 -9.19 9.26
CA GLY A 54 11.68 -8.80 10.53
C GLY A 54 11.63 -9.88 11.61
N MET A 55 10.59 -10.74 11.60
CA MET A 55 10.40 -11.82 12.57
C MET A 55 11.21 -13.08 12.26
N THR A 56 11.68 -13.27 11.03
CA THR A 56 12.36 -14.50 10.59
C THR A 56 13.79 -14.26 10.10
N TRP A 57 14.09 -13.05 9.64
CA TRP A 57 15.38 -12.70 9.08
C TRP A 57 16.42 -12.44 10.17
N LYS A 58 17.56 -13.13 10.05
CA LYS A 58 18.65 -13.11 11.02
C LYS A 58 19.40 -11.77 11.05
N HIS A 59 19.31 -11.01 9.96
CA HIS A 59 20.05 -9.77 9.77
C HIS A 59 19.26 -8.51 10.13
N TRP A 60 18.00 -8.63 10.58
CA TRP A 60 17.19 -7.48 10.98
C TRP A 60 17.90 -6.57 12.01
N ASN A 61 18.62 -7.14 12.98
CA ASN A 61 19.48 -6.38 13.90
C ASN A 61 20.67 -7.24 14.35
N ASN A 62 21.60 -7.51 13.45
CA ASN A 62 22.71 -8.41 13.70
C ASN A 62 23.83 -7.72 14.50
N THR A 63 23.96 -8.06 15.78
CA THR A 63 25.00 -7.51 16.66
C THR A 63 26.43 -7.95 16.30
N ASN A 64 26.59 -9.01 15.49
CA ASN A 64 27.89 -9.50 15.03
C ASN A 64 28.35 -8.85 13.71
N ASP A 65 27.52 -8.04 13.07
CA ASP A 65 27.86 -7.32 11.84
C ASP A 65 27.44 -5.85 11.96
N PRO A 66 28.41 -4.92 12.15
CA PRO A 66 28.11 -3.49 12.27
C PRO A 66 27.34 -2.89 11.08
N SER A 67 27.38 -3.52 9.90
CA SER A 67 26.59 -3.10 8.74
C SER A 67 25.09 -3.38 8.93
N TRP A 68 24.75 -4.41 9.71
CA TRP A 68 23.40 -4.91 9.94
C TRP A 68 22.90 -4.73 11.39
N CYS A 69 23.65 -4.02 12.24
CA CYS A 69 23.23 -3.68 13.60
C CYS A 69 22.45 -2.36 13.62
N LEU A 70 21.15 -2.42 13.29
CA LEU A 70 20.28 -1.24 13.23
C LEU A 70 20.20 -0.47 14.56
N ASP A 71 20.11 -1.16 15.70
CA ASP A 71 20.02 -0.50 17.02
C ASP A 71 21.30 0.31 17.33
N ALA A 72 22.47 -0.24 17.04
CA ALA A 72 23.73 0.49 17.24
C ALA A 72 23.81 1.74 16.36
N LYS A 73 23.37 1.63 15.09
CA LYS A 73 23.31 2.78 14.18
C LYS A 73 22.32 3.84 14.67
N ALA A 74 21.14 3.44 15.13
CA ALA A 74 20.13 4.37 15.65
C ALA A 74 20.63 5.07 16.93
N ARG A 75 21.29 4.36 17.84
CA ARG A 75 21.90 4.94 19.06
C ARG A 75 22.97 5.99 18.74
N ALA A 76 23.74 5.83 17.67
CA ALA A 76 24.73 6.83 17.26
C ALA A 76 24.10 8.20 16.92
N PHE A 77 22.81 8.23 16.58
CA PHE A 77 22.04 9.46 16.34
C PHE A 77 21.19 9.90 17.55
N ASN A 78 21.32 9.25 18.70
CA ASN A 78 20.50 9.49 19.90
C ASN A 78 18.99 9.46 19.60
N TYR A 79 18.51 8.45 18.86
CA TYR A 79 17.13 8.38 18.34
C TYR A 79 16.02 8.44 19.41
N THR A 80 16.34 8.22 20.69
CA THR A 80 15.39 8.32 21.81
C THR A 80 15.28 9.74 22.40
N GLN A 81 16.09 10.68 21.92
CA GLN A 81 16.12 12.08 22.35
C GLN A 81 15.60 13.03 21.25
N PRO A 82 15.26 14.29 21.57
CA PRO A 82 14.95 15.29 20.56
C PRO A 82 16.12 15.46 19.56
N PRO A 83 15.85 15.68 18.25
CA PRO A 83 14.53 15.93 17.67
C PRO A 83 13.72 14.66 17.38
N TRP A 84 14.33 13.47 17.42
CA TRP A 84 13.72 12.21 17.01
C TRP A 84 12.54 11.81 17.90
N SER A 85 12.67 11.89 19.22
CA SER A 85 11.58 11.50 20.13
C SER A 85 10.37 12.44 20.10
N VAL A 86 10.56 13.69 19.65
CA VAL A 86 9.48 14.66 19.48
C VAL A 86 8.79 14.46 18.13
N ARG A 87 9.58 14.33 17.05
CA ARG A 87 9.04 14.21 15.69
C ARG A 87 8.54 12.79 15.36
N TYR A 88 9.20 11.78 15.90
CA TYR A 88 8.97 10.35 15.65
C TYR A 88 8.91 9.56 16.98
N PRO A 89 7.90 9.81 17.84
CA PRO A 89 7.82 9.19 19.16
C PRO A 89 7.76 7.64 19.10
N ARG A 90 7.15 7.06 18.06
CA ARG A 90 7.13 5.60 17.87
C ARG A 90 8.50 5.02 17.55
N LEU A 91 9.32 5.74 16.76
CA LEU A 91 10.71 5.35 16.51
C LEU A 91 11.49 5.35 17.82
N ALA A 92 11.39 6.41 18.63
CA ALA A 92 12.07 6.48 19.93
C ALA A 92 11.66 5.35 20.89
N ALA A 93 10.41 4.89 20.82
CA ALA A 93 9.88 3.81 21.66
C ALA A 93 10.02 2.40 21.05
N ILE A 94 10.58 2.25 19.84
CA ILE A 94 10.49 1.02 19.03
C ILE A 94 10.99 -0.24 19.77
N MET A 95 12.06 -0.12 20.56
CA MET A 95 12.65 -1.25 21.29
C MET A 95 11.82 -1.70 22.50
N ASN A 96 10.87 -0.87 22.95
CA ASN A 96 9.90 -1.21 24.00
C ASN A 96 8.58 -1.77 23.42
N ASP A 97 8.48 -1.88 22.10
CA ASP A 97 7.36 -2.47 21.37
C ASP A 97 7.76 -3.87 20.83
N SER A 98 7.09 -4.37 19.78
CA SER A 98 7.52 -5.51 18.97
C SER A 98 8.32 -5.03 17.74
N PRO A 99 9.63 -4.72 17.84
CA PRO A 99 10.38 -4.03 16.79
C PRO A 99 10.58 -4.85 15.50
N ARG A 100 10.30 -6.16 15.56
CA ARG A 100 10.42 -7.12 14.46
C ARG A 100 9.09 -7.40 13.74
N GLU A 101 7.98 -7.02 14.34
CA GLU A 101 6.65 -7.23 13.76
C GLU A 101 6.33 -6.09 12.77
N PRO A 102 5.71 -6.38 11.61
CA PRO A 102 5.37 -5.38 10.59
C PRO A 102 4.11 -4.58 10.98
N LEU A 103 4.14 -3.94 12.15
CA LEU A 103 3.01 -3.21 12.74
C LEU A 103 2.93 -1.76 12.26
N HIS A 104 1.86 -1.08 12.65
CA HIS A 104 1.68 0.37 12.39
C HIS A 104 1.71 0.73 10.89
N ASN A 105 1.33 -0.21 10.03
CA ASN A 105 1.10 -0.02 8.61
C ASN A 105 -0.41 0.13 8.36
N PRO A 106 -1.04 1.29 8.64
CA PRO A 106 -2.48 1.43 8.45
C PRO A 106 -2.83 1.28 6.97
N ILE A 107 -3.82 0.44 6.67
CA ILE A 107 -4.31 0.15 5.32
C ILE A 107 -5.71 0.74 5.22
N ARG A 108 -5.82 1.94 4.64
CA ARG A 108 -7.07 2.69 4.62
C ARG A 108 -7.36 3.40 3.32
N ARG A 109 -8.66 3.51 3.01
CA ARG A 109 -9.16 4.25 1.84
C ARG A 109 -8.63 3.72 0.53
N ASN A 110 -8.16 2.47 0.46
CA ASN A 110 -7.66 1.90 -0.78
C ASN A 110 -8.79 1.21 -1.55
N VAL A 111 -8.73 1.29 -2.88
CA VAL A 111 -9.67 0.63 -3.78
C VAL A 111 -8.93 -0.42 -4.60
N PHE A 112 -9.35 -1.66 -4.48
CA PHE A 112 -8.80 -2.81 -5.21
C PHE A 112 -9.85 -3.33 -6.18
N VAL A 113 -9.59 -3.18 -7.48
CA VAL A 113 -10.51 -3.50 -8.56
C VAL A 113 -9.96 -4.67 -9.35
N ASP A 114 -10.73 -5.74 -9.41
CA ASP A 114 -10.48 -6.92 -10.25
C ASP A 114 -9.09 -7.56 -10.02
N CYS A 115 -8.62 -7.59 -8.76
CA CYS A 115 -7.38 -8.28 -8.43
C CYS A 115 -7.54 -9.79 -8.63
N THR A 116 -6.67 -10.44 -9.41
CA THR A 116 -6.96 -11.81 -9.90
C THR A 116 -6.45 -12.96 -9.03
N ARG A 117 -5.42 -12.74 -8.20
CA ARG A 117 -4.85 -13.77 -7.32
C ARG A 117 -5.07 -13.50 -5.85
N LYS A 118 -4.74 -12.28 -5.39
CA LYS A 118 -4.92 -11.84 -4.00
C LYS A 118 -5.19 -10.33 -3.94
N VAL A 119 -6.24 -9.92 -3.22
CA VAL A 119 -6.39 -8.51 -2.84
C VAL A 119 -5.30 -8.15 -1.82
N CYS A 120 -5.19 -8.97 -0.77
CA CYS A 120 -4.11 -8.92 0.21
C CYS A 120 -3.41 -10.29 0.26
N ASP A 121 -2.09 -10.28 0.14
CA ASP A 121 -1.21 -11.44 0.19
C ASP A 121 -0.32 -11.34 1.43
N PHE A 122 -0.80 -11.94 2.52
CA PHE A 122 -0.12 -11.94 3.82
C PHE A 122 0.46 -13.31 4.13
N ASP A 123 1.67 -13.35 4.66
CA ASP A 123 2.28 -14.59 5.12
C ASP A 123 1.61 -15.15 6.39
N GLY A 124 2.04 -16.34 6.82
CA GLY A 124 1.44 -17.02 7.96
C GLY A 124 1.61 -16.32 9.30
N ASN A 125 2.65 -15.49 9.48
CA ASN A 125 2.85 -14.75 10.72
C ASN A 125 2.06 -13.45 10.72
N VAL A 126 2.01 -12.73 9.60
CA VAL A 126 1.15 -11.54 9.46
C VAL A 126 -0.31 -11.91 9.71
N LYS A 127 -0.77 -13.06 9.21
CA LYS A 127 -2.14 -13.56 9.49
C LYS A 127 -2.45 -13.74 10.99
N LYS A 128 -1.45 -14.06 11.82
CA LYS A 128 -1.62 -14.20 13.29
C LYS A 128 -1.65 -12.85 14.01
N LEU A 129 -1.26 -11.77 13.33
CA LEU A 129 -1.17 -10.41 13.88
C LEU A 129 -2.30 -9.50 13.36
N LEU A 130 -3.26 -10.02 12.59
CA LEU A 130 -4.31 -9.20 11.97
C LEU A 130 -5.18 -8.44 12.98
N ASP A 131 -5.26 -8.90 14.22
CA ASP A 131 -5.91 -8.20 15.33
C ASP A 131 -5.17 -6.91 15.76
N LYS A 132 -3.86 -6.83 15.49
CA LYS A 132 -3.03 -5.64 15.74
C LYS A 132 -2.97 -4.68 14.54
N PHE A 133 -3.46 -5.09 13.36
CA PHE A 133 -3.40 -4.28 12.15
C PHE A 133 -4.57 -3.29 12.08
N GLU A 134 -4.29 -2.05 11.72
CA GLU A 134 -5.32 -1.08 11.36
C GLU A 134 -5.70 -1.26 9.88
N ILE A 135 -6.77 -2.00 9.62
CA ILE A 135 -7.36 -2.17 8.29
C ILE A 135 -8.80 -1.67 8.36
N ALA A 136 -9.08 -0.59 7.64
CA ALA A 136 -10.40 0.04 7.68
C ALA A 136 -10.69 0.82 6.39
N ASP A 137 -11.96 1.00 6.07
CA ASP A 137 -12.40 1.87 4.98
C ASP A 137 -11.77 1.55 3.62
N ASN A 138 -11.55 0.28 3.29
CA ASN A 138 -11.09 -0.13 1.96
C ASN A 138 -12.27 -0.66 1.15
N LEU A 139 -12.12 -0.67 -0.18
CA LEU A 139 -13.14 -1.20 -1.10
C LEU A 139 -12.51 -2.27 -1.99
N ALA A 140 -13.07 -3.48 -1.98
CA ALA A 140 -12.74 -4.52 -2.93
C ALA A 140 -13.87 -4.63 -3.97
N VAL A 141 -13.52 -4.49 -5.25
CA VAL A 141 -14.47 -4.46 -6.36
C VAL A 141 -14.24 -5.64 -7.29
N ASN A 142 -15.31 -6.39 -7.57
CA ASN A 142 -15.39 -7.36 -8.66
C ASN A 142 -16.37 -6.83 -9.71
N THR A 143 -15.85 -6.19 -10.75
CA THR A 143 -16.69 -5.44 -11.68
C THR A 143 -17.63 -6.33 -12.47
N SER A 144 -17.23 -7.55 -12.82
CA SER A 144 -18.02 -8.48 -13.63
C SER A 144 -18.84 -9.48 -12.82
N GLY A 145 -18.62 -9.55 -11.50
CA GLY A 145 -19.20 -10.61 -10.66
C GLY A 145 -18.64 -12.00 -10.96
N ALA A 146 -17.49 -12.10 -11.65
CA ALA A 146 -16.89 -13.37 -11.99
C ALA A 146 -16.56 -14.16 -10.70
N THR A 147 -16.99 -15.42 -10.66
CA THR A 147 -16.76 -16.33 -9.51
C THR A 147 -15.39 -16.99 -9.55
N ASN A 148 -14.72 -16.97 -10.71
CA ASN A 148 -13.39 -17.52 -10.93
C ASN A 148 -12.44 -16.41 -11.38
N GLY A 149 -11.18 -16.50 -10.93
CA GLY A 149 -10.11 -15.61 -11.39
C GLY A 149 -10.15 -14.19 -10.82
N ILE A 150 -11.02 -13.91 -9.83
CA ILE A 150 -11.03 -12.68 -9.05
C ILE A 150 -10.89 -13.04 -7.57
N ALA A 151 -9.99 -12.35 -6.89
CA ALA A 151 -9.66 -12.60 -5.50
C ALA A 151 -10.63 -11.88 -4.54
N THR A 152 -10.87 -12.50 -3.38
CA THR A 152 -11.65 -11.93 -2.28
C THR A 152 -10.72 -11.44 -1.15
N THR A 153 -11.29 -10.82 -0.12
CA THR A 153 -10.60 -10.47 1.13
C THR A 153 -11.04 -11.37 2.29
N GLU A 154 -11.32 -12.63 2.02
CA GLU A 154 -11.78 -13.59 3.02
C GLU A 154 -10.83 -13.62 4.24
N GLY A 155 -11.41 -13.53 5.44
CA GLY A 155 -10.66 -13.50 6.70
C GLY A 155 -9.97 -12.16 7.03
N ILE A 156 -10.15 -11.12 6.21
CA ILE A 156 -9.57 -9.79 6.43
C ILE A 156 -10.70 -8.78 6.61
N LYS A 157 -10.71 -8.11 7.77
CA LYS A 157 -11.69 -7.06 8.11
C LYS A 157 -11.33 -5.73 7.42
N GLY A 158 -12.24 -4.76 7.47
CA GLY A 158 -11.96 -3.39 7.00
C GLY A 158 -12.17 -3.17 5.51
N PHE A 159 -12.87 -4.08 4.83
CA PHE A 159 -13.26 -3.96 3.42
C PHE A 159 -14.78 -3.89 3.29
N ALA A 160 -15.26 -2.91 2.53
CA ALA A 160 -16.53 -2.98 1.85
C ALA A 160 -16.38 -3.76 0.54
N HIS A 161 -17.48 -4.32 0.06
CA HIS A 161 -17.50 -5.16 -1.14
C HIS A 161 -18.50 -4.65 -2.15
N LEU A 162 -18.05 -4.55 -3.39
CA LEU A 162 -18.90 -4.19 -4.51
C LEU A 162 -18.71 -5.19 -5.64
N ALA A 163 -19.80 -5.80 -6.09
CA ALA A 163 -19.78 -6.75 -7.19
C ALA A 163 -20.86 -6.39 -8.23
N GLY A 164 -20.52 -6.56 -9.50
CA GLY A 164 -21.46 -6.47 -10.61
C GLY A 164 -21.90 -7.84 -11.06
N THR A 165 -22.41 -7.91 -12.29
CA THR A 165 -22.68 -9.16 -12.99
C THR A 165 -22.15 -9.07 -14.42
N ALA A 166 -22.14 -10.19 -15.14
CA ALA A 166 -21.76 -10.21 -16.55
C ALA A 166 -22.65 -9.27 -17.39
N ASP A 167 -23.95 -9.24 -17.10
CA ASP A 167 -24.93 -8.42 -17.80
C ASP A 167 -24.98 -6.96 -17.31
N THR A 168 -24.56 -6.72 -16.06
CA THR A 168 -24.54 -5.39 -15.47
C THR A 168 -23.24 -5.19 -14.69
N PRO A 169 -22.12 -4.96 -15.40
CA PRO A 169 -20.85 -4.71 -14.74
C PRO A 169 -20.88 -3.43 -13.92
N VAL A 170 -20.08 -3.37 -12.86
CA VAL A 170 -19.89 -2.14 -12.07
C VAL A 170 -19.14 -1.11 -12.90
N ASP A 171 -19.82 -0.01 -13.22
CA ASP A 171 -19.14 1.23 -13.60
C ASP A 171 -18.77 2.03 -12.34
N LEU A 172 -17.47 2.07 -12.04
CA LEU A 172 -16.93 2.82 -10.89
C LEU A 172 -16.90 4.32 -11.12
N GLY A 173 -17.08 4.80 -12.36
CA GLY A 173 -16.99 6.22 -12.67
C GLY A 173 -15.66 6.68 -13.27
N PHE A 174 -14.80 5.78 -13.75
CA PHE A 174 -13.59 6.16 -14.48
C PHE A 174 -13.93 6.98 -15.74
N ALA A 175 -13.03 7.87 -16.15
CA ALA A 175 -13.20 8.73 -17.32
C ALA A 175 -13.17 7.92 -18.63
N ASP A 176 -12.13 7.09 -18.81
CA ASP A 176 -12.04 6.11 -19.90
C ASP A 176 -11.10 4.95 -19.52
N ARG A 177 -11.63 3.92 -18.86
CA ARG A 177 -10.84 2.74 -18.47
C ARG A 177 -10.23 2.01 -19.67
N ALA A 178 -10.89 2.02 -20.83
CA ALA A 178 -10.41 1.31 -22.02
C ALA A 178 -9.18 2.01 -22.63
N ALA A 179 -9.15 3.34 -22.59
CA ALA A 179 -7.99 4.15 -22.96
C ALA A 179 -6.93 4.27 -21.84
N GLY A 180 -7.19 3.71 -20.65
CA GLY A 180 -6.29 3.81 -19.49
C GLY A 180 -6.44 5.09 -18.67
N ASP A 181 -7.43 5.93 -18.96
CA ASP A 181 -7.78 7.09 -18.14
C ASP A 181 -8.64 6.66 -16.95
N LEU A 182 -7.96 6.43 -15.83
CA LEU A 182 -8.54 6.04 -14.57
C LEU A 182 -8.93 7.23 -13.68
N ALA A 183 -8.90 8.46 -14.19
CA ALA A 183 -9.42 9.62 -13.46
C ALA A 183 -10.92 9.45 -13.16
N LEU A 184 -11.38 9.98 -12.03
CA LEU A 184 -12.79 9.85 -11.64
C LEU A 184 -13.63 11.01 -12.18
N ARG A 185 -14.77 10.66 -12.79
CA ARG A 185 -15.83 11.63 -13.13
C ARG A 185 -16.42 12.22 -11.85
N ARG A 186 -16.95 13.46 -11.92
CA ARG A 186 -17.51 14.17 -10.74
C ARG A 186 -18.56 13.37 -9.97
N SER A 187 -19.37 12.57 -10.65
CA SER A 187 -20.43 11.75 -10.06
C SER A 187 -20.06 10.26 -10.00
N ALA A 188 -18.76 9.95 -9.97
CA ALA A 188 -18.26 8.58 -9.96
C ALA A 188 -18.90 7.75 -8.84
N ARG A 189 -19.34 6.53 -9.18
CA ARG A 189 -19.94 5.60 -8.21
C ARG A 189 -18.97 5.28 -7.06
N LEU A 190 -17.68 5.15 -7.36
CA LEU A 190 -16.64 4.91 -6.36
C LEU A 190 -16.73 5.88 -5.18
N LEU A 191 -16.96 7.17 -5.43
CA LEU A 191 -17.04 8.20 -4.39
C LEU A 191 -18.31 8.10 -3.53
N LYS A 192 -19.32 7.36 -3.98
CA LYS A 192 -20.52 7.04 -3.17
C LYS A 192 -20.28 5.81 -2.30
N GLU A 193 -19.60 4.81 -2.85
CA GLU A 193 -19.33 3.53 -2.18
C GLU A 193 -18.21 3.66 -1.13
N LEU A 194 -17.23 4.53 -1.41
CA LEU A 194 -16.18 4.90 -0.48
C LEU A 194 -16.00 6.43 -0.43
N PRO A 195 -16.85 7.16 0.32
CA PRO A 195 -16.81 8.63 0.39
C PRO A 195 -15.52 9.21 0.95
N ALA A 196 -14.77 8.42 1.72
CA ALA A 196 -13.46 8.80 2.22
C ALA A 196 -12.37 8.79 1.14
N PHE A 197 -12.60 8.12 0.00
CA PHE A 197 -11.62 8.10 -1.08
C PHE A 197 -11.47 9.48 -1.71
N GLU A 198 -10.23 9.98 -1.73
CA GLU A 198 -9.89 11.26 -2.34
C GLU A 198 -9.49 11.02 -3.81
N PRO A 199 -10.11 11.72 -4.78
CA PRO A 199 -9.71 11.62 -6.18
C PRO A 199 -8.22 11.92 -6.37
N ILE A 200 -7.51 10.99 -7.02
CA ILE A 200 -6.09 11.15 -7.31
C ILE A 200 -5.91 12.23 -8.40
N PRO A 201 -5.04 13.23 -8.20
CA PRO A 201 -4.84 14.30 -9.19
C PRO A 201 -3.95 13.82 -10.35
N PHE A 202 -4.55 13.17 -11.35
CA PHE A 202 -3.84 12.65 -12.53
C PHE A 202 -3.06 13.72 -13.31
N ASP A 203 -3.55 14.97 -13.32
CA ASP A 203 -2.86 16.12 -13.89
C ASP A 203 -1.54 16.44 -13.19
N LYS A 204 -1.38 15.95 -11.96
CA LYS A 204 -0.16 16.03 -11.15
C LYS A 204 0.66 14.74 -11.15
N ILE A 205 0.45 13.83 -12.09
CA ILE A 205 1.28 12.63 -12.22
C ILE A 205 2.25 12.80 -13.38
N GLY A 206 3.54 12.50 -13.12
CA GLY A 206 4.58 12.42 -14.14
C GLY A 206 5.73 13.39 -13.91
N LEU A 207 6.49 13.62 -14.98
CA LEU A 207 7.68 14.47 -14.94
C LEU A 207 7.31 15.94 -15.10
N TYR A 208 7.83 16.75 -14.18
CA TYR A 208 7.71 18.21 -14.22
C TYR A 208 9.00 18.86 -14.68
N LYS A 209 8.84 20.04 -15.29
CA LYS A 209 9.97 20.94 -15.45
C LYS A 209 10.19 21.70 -14.15
N ASP A 210 11.45 21.78 -13.74
CA ASP A 210 11.88 22.58 -12.60
C ASP A 210 13.30 23.14 -12.87
N ALA A 211 13.91 23.77 -11.86
CA ALA A 211 15.25 24.36 -11.98
C ALA A 211 16.33 23.33 -12.40
N TYR A 212 16.12 22.06 -12.07
CA TYR A 212 17.01 20.92 -12.32
C TYR A 212 16.57 20.12 -13.56
N ARG A 213 15.27 19.89 -13.78
CA ARG A 213 14.71 19.22 -14.95
C ARG A 213 14.20 20.23 -15.99
N ARG A 214 15.11 20.84 -16.75
CA ARG A 214 14.75 21.90 -17.72
C ARG A 214 14.02 21.39 -18.98
N ARG A 215 14.10 20.09 -19.26
CA ARG A 215 13.48 19.45 -20.43
C ARG A 215 12.78 18.16 -20.01
N LEU A 216 11.65 17.87 -20.66
CA LEU A 216 10.94 16.60 -20.50
C LEU A 216 11.28 15.69 -21.68
N PRO A 217 11.32 14.37 -21.48
CA PRO A 217 11.37 13.41 -22.58
C PRO A 217 10.21 13.65 -23.54
N ALA A 218 10.45 13.44 -24.85
CA ALA A 218 9.34 13.39 -25.79
C ALA A 218 8.41 12.24 -25.40
N ARG A 219 7.12 12.52 -25.23
CA ARG A 219 6.12 11.45 -25.09
C ARG A 219 6.04 10.76 -26.46
N GLN A 220 6.26 9.44 -26.49
CA GLN A 220 5.94 8.68 -27.70
C GLN A 220 4.42 8.72 -27.89
N PRO A 221 3.95 8.90 -29.13
CA PRO A 221 2.53 8.94 -29.46
C PRO A 221 1.82 7.62 -29.16
#